data_AF-A0A817JXG3-F1
#
_entry.id   AF-A0A817JXG3-F1
#
_cell.length_a   1.000
_cell.length_b   1.000
_cell.length_c   1.000
_cell.angle_alpha   90.00
_cell.angle_beta   90.00
_cell.angle_gamma   90.00
#
_symmetry.space_group_name_H-M   'P 1'
#
loop_
_entity.id
_entity.type
_entity.pdbx_description
1 polymer ?
#
loop_
_entity_poly.entity_id
_entity_poly.type
_entity_poly.pdbx_seq_one_letter_code
_entity_poly.pdbx_strand_id
1 'polypeptide(L)'
;MSLVLRVIDDEKIKESNYFIEEYLLGLIGLRSFDATSLADTIVNMLKTFDVDLTLCIALCFDSASVMTRRNTGVQAILLIADVCISTTYVSEFYSIIKKIHNYFTVSGVTNKYFRQAQTELQFIHTNLKLWADVRWDSQWTSIDAILQNYEVIILAFNELIADGGSIAKVLDYGKAQQLILSVIEELNSARDEKSFQQLFQLVISFCGRKS
;
A
#
# COMPACT_ATOMS: atom_id res chain seq x y z
N MET A 1 0.54 22.94 -10.26
CA MET A 1 0.53 21.47 -10.11
C MET A 1 1.86 20.93 -10.61
N SER A 2 2.54 20.10 -9.82
CA SER A 2 3.69 19.34 -10.30
C SER A 2 3.21 17.97 -10.81
N LEU A 3 3.66 17.55 -11.98
CA LEU A 3 3.40 16.21 -12.50
C LEU A 3 4.71 15.44 -12.59
N VAL A 4 4.76 14.29 -11.93
CA VAL A 4 5.92 13.39 -11.92
C VAL A 4 5.44 12.04 -12.44
N LEU A 5 6.15 11.51 -13.45
CA LEU A 5 5.96 10.16 -13.94
C LEU A 5 6.98 9.25 -13.25
N ARG A 6 6.51 8.11 -12.75
CA ARG A 6 7.37 7.05 -12.26
C ARG A 6 7.19 5.83 -13.14
N VAL A 7 8.30 5.29 -13.63
CA VAL A 7 8.33 4.16 -14.55
C VAL A 7 9.02 2.99 -13.86
N ILE A 8 8.44 1.80 -13.99
CA ILE A 8 9.09 0.54 -13.64
C ILE A 8 9.64 -0.02 -14.96
N ASP A 9 10.95 -0.18 -15.03
CA ASP A 9 11.63 -0.69 -16.23
C ASP A 9 11.69 -2.21 -16.16
N ASP A 10 10.78 -2.85 -16.89
CA ASP A 10 10.62 -4.30 -16.93
C ASP A 10 11.81 -5.01 -17.57
N GLU A 11 12.54 -4.36 -18.49
CA GLU A 11 13.69 -4.93 -19.18
C GLU A 11 14.93 -5.00 -18.28
N LYS A 12 14.96 -4.17 -17.23
CA LYS A 12 16.04 -4.14 -16.24
C LYS A 12 15.76 -4.97 -14.99
N ILE A 13 14.62 -5.67 -14.92
CA ILE A 13 14.31 -6.56 -13.79
C ILE A 13 15.33 -7.71 -13.77
N LYS A 14 16.10 -7.81 -12.68
CA LYS A 14 17.01 -8.94 -12.43
C LYS A 14 16.62 -9.62 -11.12
N GLU A 15 16.21 -10.89 -11.21
CA GLU A 15 16.15 -11.92 -10.16
C GLU A 15 15.65 -11.50 -8.75
N SER A 16 14.91 -10.39 -8.61
CA SER A 16 14.23 -9.80 -7.42
C SER A 16 14.48 -8.30 -7.17
N ASN A 17 15.21 -7.58 -8.03
CA ASN A 17 15.32 -6.11 -7.97
C ASN A 17 14.53 -5.42 -9.09
N TYR A 18 13.61 -4.53 -8.70
CA TYR A 18 12.92 -3.62 -9.60
C TYR A 18 13.77 -2.37 -9.88
N PHE A 19 13.74 -1.87 -11.12
CA PHE A 19 14.37 -0.61 -11.48
C PHE A 19 13.30 0.46 -11.65
N ILE A 20 13.38 1.51 -10.83
CA ILE A 20 12.42 2.62 -10.82
C ILE A 20 13.12 3.88 -11.32
N GLU A 21 12.54 4.52 -12.33
CA GLU A 21 12.95 5.82 -12.82
C GLU A 21 11.86 6.86 -12.55
N GLU A 22 12.28 8.10 -12.26
CA GLU A 22 11.37 9.21 -11.99
C GLU A 22 11.66 10.38 -12.93
N TYR A 23 10.60 10.90 -13.54
CA TYR A 23 10.66 12.00 -14.49
C TYR A 23 9.72 13.11 -14.05
N LEU A 24 10.28 14.27 -13.71
CA LEU A 24 9.49 15.49 -13.54
C LEU A 24 9.02 15.96 -14.93
N LEU A 25 7.74 15.73 -15.24
CA LEU A 25 7.14 16.16 -16.51
C LEU A 25 6.94 17.68 -16.54
N GLY A 26 6.71 18.30 -15.38
CA GLY A 26 6.77 19.76 -15.27
C GLY A 26 6.02 20.36 -14.08
N LEU A 27 6.17 21.68 -13.97
CA LEU A 27 5.44 22.55 -13.05
C LEU A 27 4.42 23.37 -13.85
N ILE A 28 3.15 23.00 -13.71
CA ILE A 28 2.07 23.51 -14.55
C ILE A 28 1.26 24.55 -13.78
N GLY A 29 1.15 25.75 -14.34
CA GLY A 29 0.23 26.78 -13.86
C GLY A 29 -1.21 26.38 -14.16
N LEU A 30 -2.04 26.24 -13.13
CA LEU A 30 -3.44 25.88 -13.27
C LEU A 30 -4.31 27.13 -13.42
N ARG A 31 -5.25 27.09 -14.35
CA ARG A 31 -6.26 28.15 -14.53
C ARG A 31 -7.54 27.89 -13.74
N SER A 32 -7.83 26.62 -13.47
CA SER A 32 -8.93 26.16 -12.64
C SER A 32 -8.48 24.96 -11.80
N PHE A 33 -9.17 24.73 -10.69
CA PHE A 33 -8.89 23.68 -9.72
C PHE A 33 -10.06 22.68 -9.61
N ASP A 34 -10.93 22.61 -10.62
CA ASP A 34 -11.94 21.56 -10.73
C ASP A 34 -11.35 20.27 -11.34
N ALA A 35 -12.02 19.14 -11.10
CA ALA A 35 -11.52 17.83 -11.47
C ALA A 35 -11.36 17.65 -12.98
N THR A 36 -12.25 18.25 -13.79
CA THR A 36 -12.18 18.16 -15.25
C THR A 36 -10.96 18.90 -15.77
N SER A 37 -10.77 20.16 -15.34
CA SER A 37 -9.61 20.97 -15.73
C SER A 37 -8.28 20.32 -15.33
N LEU A 38 -8.23 19.68 -14.16
CA LEU A 38 -7.05 18.95 -13.70
C LEU A 38 -6.79 17.69 -14.53
N ALA A 39 -7.83 16.90 -14.80
CA ALA A 39 -7.73 15.70 -15.62
C ALA A 39 -7.25 16.03 -17.04
N ASP A 40 -7.83 17.06 -17.67
CA ASP A 40 -7.41 17.55 -19.00
C ASP A 40 -5.95 18.00 -18.98
N THR A 41 -5.53 18.69 -17.92
CA THR A 41 -4.13 19.13 -17.76
C THR A 41 -3.19 17.94 -17.69
N ILE A 42 -3.53 16.90 -16.93
CA ILE A 42 -2.73 15.67 -16.82
C ILE A 42 -2.65 14.97 -18.19
N VAL A 43 -3.79 14.75 -18.86
CA VAL A 43 -3.85 14.08 -20.17
C VAL A 43 -3.04 14.83 -21.22
N ASN A 44 -3.15 16.15 -21.27
CA ASN A 44 -2.40 16.97 -22.23
C ASN A 44 -0.89 16.90 -21.97
N MET A 45 -0.46 16.84 -20.71
CA MET A 45 0.95 16.67 -20.37
C MET A 45 1.45 15.28 -20.79
N LEU A 46 0.73 14.22 -20.45
CA LEU A 46 1.11 12.86 -20.84
C LEU A 46 1.21 12.72 -22.37
N LYS A 47 0.23 13.26 -23.12
CA LYS A 47 0.29 13.32 -24.60
C LYS A 47 1.50 14.10 -25.13
N THR A 48 1.90 15.17 -24.46
CA THR A 48 3.06 15.98 -24.86
C THR A 48 4.36 15.17 -24.79
N PHE A 49 4.44 14.22 -23.86
CA PHE A 49 5.58 13.32 -23.68
C PHE A 49 5.37 11.93 -24.30
N ASP A 50 4.33 11.77 -25.13
CA ASP A 50 3.96 10.49 -25.78
C ASP A 50 3.75 9.33 -24.78
N VAL A 51 3.24 9.65 -23.59
CA VAL A 51 2.94 8.67 -22.55
C VAL A 51 1.50 8.18 -22.74
N ASP A 52 1.37 6.88 -23.00
CA ASP A 52 0.06 6.23 -23.10
C ASP A 52 -0.59 6.12 -21.71
N LEU A 53 -1.75 6.76 -21.56
CA LEU A 53 -2.54 6.75 -20.32
C LEU A 53 -2.97 5.32 -19.93
N THR A 54 -3.14 4.41 -20.91
CA THR A 54 -3.54 3.02 -20.64
C THR A 54 -2.45 2.20 -19.96
N LEU A 55 -1.19 2.66 -20.02
CA LEU A 55 -0.07 2.06 -19.31
C LEU A 55 0.07 2.61 -17.88
N CYS A 56 -0.70 3.63 -17.50
CA CYS A 56 -0.68 4.18 -16.15
C CYS A 56 -1.49 3.29 -15.20
N ILE A 57 -0.79 2.53 -14.36
CA ILE A 57 -1.38 1.58 -13.40
C ILE A 57 -1.76 2.20 -12.05
N ALA A 58 -1.35 3.44 -11.79
CA ALA A 58 -1.63 4.14 -10.54
C ALA A 58 -1.53 5.67 -10.71
N LEU A 59 -2.29 6.40 -9.88
CA LEU A 59 -2.25 7.85 -9.80
C LEU A 59 -2.13 8.25 -8.31
N CYS A 60 -1.05 8.95 -7.96
CA CYS A 60 -0.73 9.34 -6.58
C CYS A 60 -0.89 10.85 -6.38
N PHE A 61 -1.48 11.27 -5.26
CA PHE A 61 -1.74 12.67 -4.94
C PHE A 61 -2.01 12.86 -3.44
N ASP A 62 -2.04 14.10 -2.96
CA ASP A 62 -2.49 14.39 -1.60
C ASP A 62 -4.02 14.21 -1.49
N SER A 63 -4.57 13.94 -0.30
CA SER A 63 -6.00 13.60 -0.12
C SER A 63 -7.00 14.74 -0.41
N ALA A 64 -6.69 15.63 -1.35
CA ALA A 64 -7.55 16.68 -1.85
C ALA A 64 -8.84 16.10 -2.45
N SER A 65 -9.98 16.64 -1.99
CA SER A 65 -11.30 16.14 -2.39
C SER A 65 -11.57 16.21 -3.90
N VAL A 66 -10.91 17.13 -4.61
CA VAL A 66 -11.03 17.26 -6.07
C VAL A 66 -10.41 16.06 -6.79
N MET A 67 -9.40 15.42 -6.18
CA MET A 67 -8.72 14.27 -6.77
C MET A 67 -9.40 12.94 -6.40
N THR A 68 -9.84 12.80 -5.14
CA THR A 68 -10.36 11.55 -4.53
C THR A 68 -11.87 11.30 -4.70
N ARG A 69 -12.66 12.27 -5.17
CA ARG A 69 -14.12 12.12 -5.23
C ARG A 69 -14.53 10.89 -6.03
N ARG A 70 -15.34 10.03 -5.41
CA ARG A 70 -15.73 8.70 -5.93
C ARG A 70 -16.17 8.66 -7.39
N ASN A 71 -16.98 9.64 -7.83
CA ASN A 71 -17.57 9.67 -9.17
C ASN A 71 -17.21 10.92 -9.97
N THR A 72 -16.55 11.90 -9.34
CA THR A 72 -16.31 13.23 -9.92
C THR A 72 -14.89 13.72 -9.67
N GLY A 73 -14.04 12.90 -9.05
CA GLY A 73 -12.65 13.21 -8.81
C GLY A 73 -11.79 12.91 -10.03
N VAL A 74 -10.62 13.52 -10.09
CA VAL A 74 -9.64 13.31 -11.18
C VAL A 74 -9.35 11.83 -11.41
N GLN A 75 -9.19 11.05 -10.34
CA GLN A 75 -8.95 9.61 -10.44
C GLN A 75 -10.10 8.88 -11.16
N ALA A 76 -11.35 9.21 -10.82
CA ALA A 76 -12.53 8.62 -11.44
C ALA A 76 -12.68 9.05 -12.91
N ILE A 77 -12.34 10.31 -13.23
CA ILE A 77 -12.38 10.84 -14.60
C ILE A 77 -11.35 10.14 -15.48
N LEU A 78 -10.12 9.95 -14.98
CA LEU A 78 -9.03 9.32 -15.73
C LEU A 78 -9.12 7.79 -15.76
N LEU A 79 -10.02 7.19 -14.99
CA LEU A 79 -10.16 5.72 -14.84
C LEU A 79 -8.86 5.03 -14.41
N ILE A 80 -7.94 5.76 -13.77
CA ILE A 80 -6.71 5.19 -13.21
C ILE A 80 -7.02 4.68 -11.80
N ALA A 81 -7.36 3.41 -11.72
CA ALA A 81 -7.46 2.71 -10.45
C ALA A 81 -6.06 2.25 -10.01
N ASP A 82 -5.80 2.23 -8.70
CA ASP A 82 -4.64 1.54 -8.16
C ASP A 82 -4.82 0.04 -8.41
N VAL A 83 -4.13 -0.48 -9.43
CA VAL A 83 -4.25 -1.90 -9.86
C VAL A 83 -3.88 -2.85 -8.72
N CYS A 84 -2.99 -2.42 -7.81
CA CYS A 84 -2.62 -3.21 -6.64
C CYS A 84 -3.84 -3.42 -5.72
N ILE A 85 -4.63 -2.39 -5.45
CA ILE A 85 -5.85 -2.53 -4.62
C ILE A 85 -6.92 -3.38 -5.30
N SER A 86 -6.98 -3.37 -6.63
CA SER A 86 -7.93 -4.20 -7.39
C SER A 86 -7.54 -5.69 -7.41
N THR A 87 -6.31 -6.02 -7.04
CA THR A 87 -5.82 -7.40 -6.95
C THR A 87 -6.22 -7.99 -5.60
N THR A 88 -7.08 -9.01 -5.60
CA THR A 88 -7.64 -9.61 -4.37
C THR A 88 -6.59 -9.91 -3.32
N TYR A 89 -5.53 -10.64 -3.70
CA TYR A 89 -4.44 -11.00 -2.80
C TYR A 89 -3.76 -9.79 -2.15
N VAL A 90 -3.47 -8.73 -2.93
CA VAL A 90 -2.85 -7.51 -2.40
C VAL A 90 -3.82 -6.75 -1.50
N SER A 91 -5.11 -6.73 -1.85
CA SER A 91 -6.16 -6.11 -1.04
C SER A 91 -6.37 -6.83 0.30
N GLU A 92 -6.22 -8.16 0.33
CA GLU A 92 -6.28 -8.99 1.53
C GLU A 92 -5.08 -8.73 2.43
N PHE A 93 -3.86 -8.78 1.87
CA PHE A 93 -2.64 -8.38 2.56
C PHE A 93 -2.78 -7.00 3.20
N TYR A 94 -3.29 -6.02 2.43
CA TYR A 94 -3.51 -4.67 2.91
C TYR A 94 -4.53 -4.58 4.04
N SER A 95 -5.62 -5.34 3.94
CA SER A 95 -6.62 -5.46 5.01
C SER A 95 -5.99 -5.94 6.31
N ILE A 96 -5.03 -6.85 6.24
CA ILE A 96 -4.38 -7.38 7.44
C ILE A 96 -3.43 -6.36 8.07
N ILE A 97 -2.63 -5.65 7.27
CA ILE A 97 -1.78 -4.55 7.78
C ILE A 97 -2.63 -3.53 8.54
N LYS A 98 -3.78 -3.13 7.99
CA LYS A 98 -4.73 -2.22 8.66
C LYS A 98 -5.22 -2.78 9.99
N LYS A 99 -5.50 -4.08 10.07
CA LYS A 99 -5.95 -4.74 11.32
C LYS A 99 -4.86 -4.78 12.38
N ILE A 100 -3.62 -5.13 12.01
CA ILE A 100 -2.47 -5.16 12.93
C ILE A 100 -2.22 -3.75 13.49
N HIS A 101 -2.18 -2.75 12.62
CA HIS A 101 -2.06 -1.35 13.04
C HIS A 101 -3.15 -1.00 14.06
N ASN A 102 -4.43 -1.19 13.71
CA ASN A 102 -5.55 -0.80 14.56
C ASN A 102 -5.52 -1.52 15.91
N TYR A 103 -5.12 -2.80 15.92
CA TYR A 103 -5.05 -3.58 17.15
C TYR A 103 -4.10 -2.97 18.17
N PHE A 104 -2.88 -2.57 17.77
CA PHE A 104 -1.87 -2.04 18.68
C PHE A 104 -1.94 -0.53 18.91
N THR A 105 -2.73 0.21 18.12
CA THR A 105 -2.81 1.67 18.23
C THR A 105 -4.11 2.17 18.85
N VAL A 106 -5.21 1.43 18.73
CA VAL A 106 -6.52 1.85 19.25
C VAL A 106 -6.67 1.53 20.74
N SER A 107 -6.07 0.45 21.23
CA SER A 107 -6.17 0.03 22.63
C SER A 107 -4.89 0.32 23.40
N GLY A 108 -5.02 1.05 24.51
CA GLY A 108 -3.90 1.30 25.42
C GLY A 108 -3.34 0.04 26.08
N VAL A 109 -4.16 -1.01 26.21
CA VAL A 109 -3.73 -2.31 26.76
C VAL A 109 -2.81 -3.02 25.78
N THR A 110 -3.23 -3.21 24.53
CA THR A 110 -2.42 -3.88 23.51
C THR A 110 -1.18 -3.06 23.14
N ASN A 111 -1.28 -1.74 23.12
CA ASN A 111 -0.13 -0.86 22.94
C ASN A 111 0.92 -1.07 24.04
N LYS A 112 0.49 -1.28 25.29
CA LYS A 112 1.41 -1.55 26.40
C LYS A 112 2.22 -2.83 26.18
N TYR A 113 1.58 -3.92 25.78
CA TYR A 113 2.29 -5.17 25.47
C TYR A 113 3.26 -4.98 24.30
N PHE A 114 2.85 -4.26 23.25
CA PHE A 114 3.75 -3.92 22.15
C PHE A 114 4.99 -3.15 22.63
N ARG A 115 4.81 -2.17 23.53
CA ARG A 115 5.92 -1.38 24.12
C ARG A 115 6.81 -2.21 25.04
N GLN A 116 6.23 -3.14 25.79
CA GLN A 116 6.97 -4.07 26.64
C GLN A 116 7.83 -5.00 25.78
N ALA A 117 7.27 -5.60 24.74
CA ALA A 117 8.00 -6.42 23.77
C ALA A 117 9.13 -5.63 23.07
N GLN A 118 8.91 -4.34 22.73
CA GLN A 118 9.99 -3.48 22.19
C GLN A 118 11.14 -3.32 23.20
N THR A 119 10.81 -3.17 24.49
CA THR A 119 11.81 -3.03 25.55
C THR A 119 12.58 -4.34 25.75
N GLU A 120 11.89 -5.47 25.78
CA GLU A 120 12.49 -6.79 25.99
C GLU A 120 13.46 -7.16 24.86
N LEU A 121 13.06 -6.93 23.62
CA LEU A 121 13.91 -7.19 22.46
C LEU A 121 14.94 -6.07 22.18
N GLN A 122 15.00 -5.04 23.04
CA GLN A 122 15.91 -3.90 22.90
C GLN A 122 15.71 -3.09 21.60
N PHE A 123 14.49 -3.07 21.07
CA PHE A 123 14.11 -2.25 19.92
C PHE A 123 13.92 -0.78 20.33
N ILE A 124 14.21 0.11 19.39
CA ILE A 124 13.84 1.52 19.53
C ILE A 124 12.32 1.60 19.58
N HIS A 125 11.80 2.35 20.55
CA HIS A 125 10.36 2.53 20.72
C HIS A 125 9.76 3.27 19.52
N THR A 126 9.12 2.52 18.62
CA THR A 126 8.43 3.06 17.44
C THR A 126 6.93 2.85 17.57
N ASN A 127 6.13 3.66 16.88
CA ASN A 127 4.70 3.40 16.71
C ASN A 127 4.49 2.78 15.32
N LEU A 128 3.55 1.84 15.22
CA LEU A 128 3.01 1.48 13.93
C LEU A 128 2.27 2.68 13.35
N LYS A 129 2.46 2.95 12.05
CA LYS A 129 1.75 4.01 11.33
C LYS A 129 0.79 3.39 10.32
N LEU A 130 -0.43 3.91 10.25
CA LEU A 130 -1.36 3.60 9.16
C LEU A 130 -1.00 4.43 7.93
N TRP A 131 -1.13 3.84 6.74
CA TRP A 131 -0.99 4.59 5.50
C TRP A 131 -2.20 5.49 5.20
N ALA A 132 -1.98 6.52 4.40
CA ALA A 132 -3.02 7.28 3.73
C ALA A 132 -3.29 6.64 2.35
N ASP A 133 -4.55 6.32 2.04
CA ASP A 133 -4.91 5.50 0.87
C ASP A 133 -4.44 6.05 -0.50
N VAL A 134 -4.07 7.34 -0.59
CA VAL A 134 -3.64 8.00 -1.85
C VAL A 134 -2.15 8.33 -1.93
N ARG A 135 -1.38 8.00 -0.88
CA ARG A 135 0.06 8.25 -0.80
C ARG A 135 0.82 6.93 -0.78
N TRP A 136 1.36 6.53 -1.91
CA TRP A 136 2.10 5.27 -2.05
C TRP A 136 3.28 5.14 -1.05
N ASP A 137 3.97 6.24 -0.73
CA ASP A 137 5.07 6.26 0.25
C ASP A 137 4.58 5.88 1.66
N SER A 138 3.34 6.24 1.98
CA SER A 138 2.74 5.90 3.26
C SER A 138 2.37 4.43 3.35
N GLN A 139 1.99 3.80 2.22
CA GLN A 139 1.75 2.35 2.14
C GLN A 139 3.05 1.60 2.44
N TRP A 140 4.14 1.93 1.73
CA TRP A 140 5.46 1.38 2.00
C TRP A 140 5.90 1.59 3.44
N THR A 141 5.79 2.81 3.96
CA THR A 141 6.20 3.15 5.34
C THR A 141 5.44 2.32 6.39
N SER A 142 4.15 2.05 6.16
CA SER A 142 3.33 1.24 7.06
C SER A 142 3.69 -0.24 7.01
N ILE A 143 3.95 -0.77 5.81
CA ILE A 143 4.42 -2.15 5.60
C ILE A 143 5.81 -2.32 6.23
N ASP A 144 6.75 -1.44 5.91
CA ASP A 144 8.10 -1.44 6.48
C ASP A 144 8.04 -1.35 8.00
N ALA A 145 7.22 -0.47 8.58
CA ALA A 145 7.06 -0.40 10.04
C ALA A 145 6.62 -1.72 10.68
N ILE A 146 5.77 -2.50 10.02
CA ILE A 146 5.37 -3.83 10.51
C ILE A 146 6.51 -4.84 10.35
N LEU A 147 7.21 -4.83 9.21
CA LEU A 147 8.36 -5.71 8.97
C LEU A 147 9.49 -5.45 9.97
N GLN A 148 9.84 -4.18 10.21
CA GLN A 148 10.86 -3.77 11.19
C GLN A 148 10.46 -4.09 12.63
N ASN A 149 9.18 -4.27 12.93
CA ASN A 149 8.70 -4.65 14.27
C ASN A 149 8.17 -6.09 14.31
N TYR A 150 8.50 -6.93 13.33
CA TYR A 150 7.90 -8.25 13.20
C TYR A 150 8.08 -9.11 14.46
N GLU A 151 9.31 -9.22 14.98
CA GLU A 151 9.61 -10.01 16.17
C GLU A 151 8.91 -9.47 17.42
N VAL A 152 8.87 -8.14 17.56
CA VAL A 152 8.16 -7.43 18.63
C VAL A 152 6.67 -7.73 18.58
N ILE A 153 6.07 -7.70 17.39
CA ILE A 153 4.65 -7.99 17.17
C ILE A 153 4.34 -9.41 17.65
N ILE A 154 5.15 -10.39 17.24
CA ILE A 154 4.97 -11.79 17.64
C ILE A 154 5.11 -11.97 19.14
N LEU A 155 6.12 -11.37 19.77
CA LEU A 155 6.33 -11.44 21.22
C LEU A 155 5.14 -10.82 21.97
N ALA A 156 4.71 -9.62 21.60
CA ALA A 156 3.57 -8.95 22.22
C ALA A 156 2.28 -9.79 22.12
N PHE A 157 2.08 -10.50 20.99
CA PHE A 157 0.98 -11.45 20.85
C PHE A 157 1.11 -12.65 21.79
N ASN A 158 2.29 -13.24 21.89
CA ASN A 158 2.53 -14.38 22.78
C ASN A 158 2.32 -14.03 24.26
N GLU A 159 2.77 -12.86 24.70
CA GLU A 159 2.54 -12.39 26.07
C GLU A 159 1.06 -12.15 26.36
N LEU A 160 0.34 -11.55 25.41
CA LEU A 160 -1.11 -11.35 25.50
C LEU A 160 -1.89 -12.68 25.63
N ILE A 161 -1.40 -13.76 24.99
CA ILE A 161 -1.97 -15.12 25.15
C ILE A 161 -1.73 -15.63 26.56
N ALA A 162 -0.50 -15.52 27.04
CA ALA A 162 -0.06 -16.10 28.30
C ALA A 162 -0.81 -15.50 29.51
N ASP A 163 -1.13 -14.21 29.46
CA ASP A 163 -1.77 -13.47 30.54
C ASP A 163 -3.30 -13.68 30.66
N GLY A 164 -3.93 -14.52 29.80
CA GLY A 164 -5.35 -14.87 29.94
C GLY A 164 -6.32 -13.68 29.82
N GLY A 165 -5.94 -12.64 29.08
CA GLY A 165 -6.62 -11.34 29.05
C GLY A 165 -8.13 -11.41 28.75
N SER A 166 -8.96 -10.98 29.71
CA SER A 166 -10.43 -11.02 29.63
C SER A 166 -11.06 -10.05 28.59
N ILE A 167 -10.25 -9.22 27.91
CA ILE A 167 -10.65 -8.31 26.80
C ILE A 167 -10.50 -9.00 25.42
N ALA A 168 -9.98 -10.23 25.37
CA ALA A 168 -9.91 -11.08 24.16
C ALA A 168 -11.28 -11.48 23.57
N LYS A 169 -12.39 -11.10 24.21
CA LYS A 169 -13.77 -11.37 23.73
C LYS A 169 -14.25 -10.42 22.62
N VAL A 170 -13.64 -9.23 22.44
CA VAL A 170 -14.18 -8.20 21.51
C VAL A 170 -13.58 -8.30 20.10
N LEU A 171 -12.34 -8.74 19.97
CA LEU A 171 -11.78 -9.25 18.72
C LEU A 171 -11.22 -10.63 19.04
N ASP A 172 -11.98 -11.65 18.64
CA ASP A 172 -11.63 -13.06 18.69
C ASP A 172 -10.14 -13.24 18.41
N TYR A 173 -9.36 -13.58 19.44
CA TYR A 173 -7.91 -13.69 19.37
C TYR A 173 -7.48 -14.75 18.34
N GLY A 174 -8.32 -15.77 18.13
CA GLY A 174 -8.17 -16.72 17.04
C GLY A 174 -8.15 -16.04 15.67
N LYS A 175 -8.96 -14.98 15.47
CA LYS A 175 -8.92 -14.17 14.24
C LYS A 175 -7.64 -13.35 14.13
N ALA A 176 -7.14 -12.75 15.20
CA ALA A 176 -5.88 -11.99 15.14
C ALA A 176 -4.69 -12.88 14.79
N GLN A 177 -4.59 -14.05 15.44
CA GLN A 177 -3.58 -15.05 15.12
C GLN A 177 -3.73 -15.60 13.70
N GLN A 178 -4.96 -15.93 13.27
CA GLN A 178 -5.24 -16.35 11.89
C GLN A 178 -4.84 -15.27 10.87
N LEU A 179 -5.07 -13.99 11.18
CA LEU A 179 -4.68 -12.88 10.30
C LEU A 179 -3.16 -12.76 10.18
N ILE A 180 -2.42 -12.90 11.27
CA ILE A 180 -0.95 -12.85 11.25
C ILE A 180 -0.38 -14.06 10.52
N LEU A 181 -0.92 -15.25 10.76
CA LEU A 181 -0.52 -16.47 10.04
C LEU A 181 -0.84 -16.35 8.54
N SER A 182 -2.00 -15.78 8.19
CA SER A 182 -2.39 -15.45 6.81
C SER A 182 -1.44 -14.44 6.20
N VAL A 183 -1.02 -13.39 6.91
CA VAL A 183 0.04 -12.47 6.42
C VAL A 183 1.36 -13.19 6.23
N ILE A 184 1.77 -14.07 7.15
CA ILE A 184 3.03 -14.81 7.03
C ILE A 184 2.98 -15.75 5.83
N GLU A 185 1.89 -16.48 5.66
CA GLU A 185 1.69 -17.38 4.53
C GLU A 185 1.64 -16.60 3.21
N GLU A 186 0.89 -15.50 3.17
CA GLU A 186 0.84 -14.60 2.03
C GLU A 186 2.22 -14.00 1.73
N LEU A 187 2.90 -13.39 2.70
CA LEU A 187 4.23 -12.82 2.50
C LEU A 187 5.24 -13.87 2.06
N ASN A 188 5.19 -15.08 2.61
CA ASN A 188 6.05 -16.19 2.18
C ASN A 188 5.67 -16.69 0.78
N SER A 189 4.39 -16.68 0.40
CA SER A 189 3.94 -17.08 -0.94
C SER A 189 4.21 -16.02 -2.00
N ALA A 190 4.14 -14.73 -1.67
CA ALA A 190 4.53 -13.62 -2.55
C ALA A 190 6.05 -13.46 -2.66
N ARG A 191 6.81 -13.97 -1.69
CA ARG A 191 8.27 -14.01 -1.74
C ARG A 191 8.82 -15.09 -2.69
N ASP A 192 7.98 -16.03 -3.16
CA ASP A 192 8.38 -16.92 -4.25
C ASP A 192 8.37 -16.13 -5.56
N GLU A 193 9.55 -16.02 -6.18
CA GLU A 193 9.83 -15.41 -7.50
C GLU A 193 8.73 -15.79 -8.53
N LYS A 194 8.20 -17.01 -8.43
CA LYS A 194 7.12 -17.53 -9.28
C LYS A 194 5.78 -16.81 -9.13
N SER A 195 5.37 -16.43 -7.92
CA SER A 195 4.07 -15.80 -7.66
C SER A 195 4.08 -14.35 -8.13
N PHE A 196 5.19 -13.63 -7.91
CA PHE A 196 5.40 -12.29 -8.45
C PHE A 196 5.46 -12.30 -9.99
N GLN A 197 6.20 -13.24 -10.59
CA GLN A 197 6.23 -13.39 -12.04
C GLN A 197 4.88 -13.80 -12.63
N GLN A 198 4.10 -14.64 -11.95
CA GLN A 198 2.75 -15.00 -12.39
C GLN A 198 1.80 -13.80 -12.34
N LEU A 199 1.85 -12.98 -11.28
CA LEU A 199 1.04 -11.77 -11.16
C LEU A 199 1.42 -10.73 -12.23
N PHE A 200 2.73 -10.53 -12.43
CA PHE A 200 3.28 -9.66 -13.46
C PHE A 200 2.88 -10.11 -14.87
N GLN A 201 2.99 -11.41 -15.18
CA GLN A 201 2.53 -11.98 -16.46
C GLN A 201 1.00 -11.89 -16.62
N LEU A 202 0.23 -12.02 -15.55
CA LEU A 202 -1.23 -11.85 -15.59
C LEU A 202 -1.59 -10.40 -15.94
N VAL A 203 -0.94 -9.41 -15.32
CA VAL A 203 -1.11 -7.98 -15.60
C VAL A 203 -0.70 -7.64 -17.04
N ILE A 204 0.48 -8.09 -17.49
CA ILE A 204 0.93 -7.92 -18.88
C ILE A 204 -0.05 -8.56 -19.87
N SER A 205 -0.56 -9.77 -19.59
CA SER A 205 -1.53 -10.45 -20.45
C SER A 205 -2.91 -9.79 -20.48
N PHE A 206 -3.30 -9.13 -19.38
CA PHE A 206 -4.54 -8.37 -19.28
C PHE A 206 -4.44 -7.06 -20.07
N CYS A 207 -3.32 -6.35 -19.96
CA CYS A 207 -3.01 -5.15 -20.73
C CYS A 207 -2.73 -5.43 -22.22
N GLY A 208 -2.23 -6.63 -22.56
CA GLY A 208 -1.93 -7.05 -23.93
C GLY A 208 -3.13 -7.60 -24.73
N ARG A 209 -4.29 -7.83 -24.11
CA ARG A 209 -5.52 -8.21 -24.82
C ARG A 209 -6.15 -6.96 -25.43
N LYS A 210 -5.69 -6.63 -26.64
CA LYS A 210 -6.35 -5.67 -27.54
C LYS A 210 -7.83 -6.03 -27.71
N SER A 211 -8.70 -5.11 -27.32
CA SER A 211 -10.01 -4.90 -27.95
C SER A 211 -9.92 -3.72 -28.89
#